data_AF-B9J208-F1
#
_entry.id   AF-B9J208-F1
#
_cell.length_a   1.000
_cell.length_b   1.000
_cell.length_c   1.000
_cell.angle_alpha   90.00
_cell.angle_beta   90.00
_cell.angle_gamma   90.00
#
_symmetry.space_group_name_H-M   'P 1'
#
loop_
_entity.id
_entity.type
_entity.pdbx_description
1 polymer ?
#
loop_
_entity_poly.entity_id
_entity_poly.type
_entity_poly.pdbx_seq_one_letter_code
_entity_poly.pdbx_strand_id
1 'polypeptide(L)'
;MRNWHDKWEIAEKQYTNATGKLYGIAKFVLYNYKTPLLRAGQELASDPSANPSTIQQLYGLAVIPLKTYQKILDEGIQSGEFYIENVEDSSLLLGSWLGGLCQFIHSFETEKLEVLFNEAITIFLLSISNKHA
;
A
#
# COMPACT_ATOMS: atom_id res chain seq x y z
N MET A 1 9.07 -0.79 10.64
CA MET A 1 8.98 -0.63 9.18
C MET A 1 10.22 -1.13 8.41
N ARG A 2 11.47 -0.98 8.88
CA ARG A 2 12.65 -1.55 8.19
C ARG A 2 12.52 -3.06 7.92
N ASN A 3 12.15 -3.84 8.93
CA ASN A 3 11.85 -5.27 8.81
C ASN A 3 10.70 -5.59 7.82
N TRP A 4 9.74 -4.67 7.64
CA TRP A 4 8.66 -4.85 6.66
C TRP A 4 9.19 -4.69 5.23
N HIS A 5 10.01 -3.68 4.99
CA HIS A 5 10.65 -3.46 3.68
C HIS A 5 11.58 -4.62 3.31
N ASP A 6 12.45 -5.04 4.23
CA ASP A 6 13.38 -6.15 3.99
C ASP A 6 12.63 -7.47 3.66
N LYS A 7 11.48 -7.70 4.32
CA LYS A 7 10.60 -8.83 4.00
C LYS A 7 9.93 -8.69 2.64
N TRP A 8 9.54 -7.48 2.26
CA TRP A 8 8.98 -7.23 0.93
C TRP A 8 10.02 -7.47 -0.16
N GLU A 9 11.27 -7.02 -0.01
CA GLU A 9 12.34 -7.25 -1.00
C GLU A 9 12.62 -8.74 -1.24
N ILE A 10 12.34 -9.59 -0.25
CA ILE A 10 12.41 -11.05 -0.42
C ILE A 10 11.16 -11.55 -1.14
N ALA A 11 9.97 -11.13 -0.71
CA ALA A 11 8.70 -11.55 -1.28
C ALA A 11 8.54 -11.11 -2.75
N GLU A 12 9.01 -9.92 -3.13
CA GLU A 12 8.81 -9.35 -4.46
C GLU A 12 9.48 -10.18 -5.57
N LYS A 13 10.51 -10.96 -5.22
CA LYS A 13 11.26 -11.82 -6.16
C LYS A 13 10.45 -12.99 -6.72
N GLN A 14 9.32 -13.33 -6.10
CA GLN A 14 8.44 -14.40 -6.60
C GLN A 14 7.52 -13.92 -7.74
N TYR A 15 7.47 -12.61 -8.00
CA TYR A 15 6.64 -12.03 -9.05
C TYR A 15 7.50 -11.64 -10.24
N THR A 16 7.02 -11.99 -11.44
CA THR A 16 7.76 -11.82 -12.69
C THR A 16 7.53 -10.47 -13.36
N ASN A 17 6.46 -9.75 -12.98
CA ASN A 17 6.07 -8.48 -13.59
C ASN A 17 5.42 -7.53 -12.56
N ALA A 18 5.23 -6.27 -12.94
CA ALA A 18 4.71 -5.24 -12.05
C ALA A 18 3.26 -5.52 -11.64
N THR A 19 2.46 -6.06 -12.57
CA THR A 19 1.08 -6.50 -12.32
C THR A 19 1.01 -7.52 -11.18
N GLY A 20 1.85 -8.55 -11.23
CA GLY A 20 1.94 -9.58 -10.19
C GLY A 20 2.42 -9.00 -8.86
N LYS A 21 3.35 -8.05 -8.90
CA LYS A 21 3.82 -7.34 -7.70
C LYS A 21 2.70 -6.52 -7.04
N LEU A 22 1.77 -5.93 -7.79
CA LEU A 22 0.62 -5.21 -7.21
C LEU A 22 -0.33 -6.16 -6.44
N TYR A 23 -0.66 -7.32 -6.99
CA TYR A 23 -1.42 -8.33 -6.22
C TYR A 23 -0.62 -8.83 -5.02
N GLY A 24 0.69 -9.01 -5.20
CA GLY A 24 1.59 -9.46 -4.16
C GLY A 24 1.69 -8.50 -2.99
N ILE A 25 1.81 -7.20 -3.25
CA ILE A 25 1.94 -6.20 -2.21
C ILE A 25 0.63 -6.05 -1.43
N ALA A 26 -0.53 -6.15 -2.07
CA ALA A 26 -1.82 -6.14 -1.39
C ALA A 26 -1.94 -7.29 -0.38
N LYS A 27 -1.60 -8.51 -0.80
CA LYS A 27 -1.52 -9.66 0.10
C LYS A 27 -0.50 -9.43 1.21
N PHE A 28 0.70 -8.97 0.85
CA PHE A 28 1.77 -8.73 1.81
C PHE A 28 1.36 -7.72 2.88
N VAL A 29 0.68 -6.64 2.50
CA VAL A 29 0.09 -5.65 3.40
C VAL A 29 -0.92 -6.33 4.33
N LEU A 30 -1.92 -7.05 3.82
CA LEU A 30 -2.92 -7.73 4.66
C LEU A 30 -2.29 -8.57 5.78
N TYR A 31 -1.22 -9.32 5.49
CA TYR A 31 -0.58 -10.21 6.45
C TYR A 31 0.51 -9.56 7.33
N ASN A 32 1.10 -8.44 6.89
CA ASN A 32 2.27 -7.84 7.56
C ASN A 32 2.03 -6.43 8.10
N TYR A 33 0.90 -5.80 7.75
CA TYR A 33 0.46 -4.58 8.41
C TYR A 33 -0.14 -4.96 9.76
N LYS A 34 0.64 -4.75 10.83
CA LYS A 34 0.08 -4.78 12.18
C LYS A 34 -0.65 -3.46 12.39
N THR A 35 -1.98 -3.55 12.42
CA THR A 35 -2.98 -2.47 12.49
C THR A 35 -2.90 -1.47 13.67
N PRO A 36 -2.08 -1.59 14.74
CA PRO A 36 -2.08 -0.57 15.79
C PRO A 36 -1.51 0.81 15.38
N LEU A 37 -0.58 0.88 14.42
CA LEU A 37 0.20 2.12 14.22
C LEU A 37 -0.54 3.22 13.44
N LEU A 38 -1.33 2.87 12.42
CA LEU A 38 -2.03 3.87 11.61
C LEU A 38 -3.15 4.53 12.42
N ARG A 39 -3.93 3.73 13.14
CA ARG A 39 -4.99 4.19 14.03
C ARG A 39 -4.42 4.98 15.21
N ALA A 40 -3.38 4.48 15.88
CA ALA A 40 -2.71 5.23 16.93
C ALA A 40 -2.11 6.55 16.41
N GLY A 41 -1.62 6.57 15.17
CA GLY A 41 -1.14 7.78 14.52
C GLY A 41 -2.24 8.81 14.29
N GLN A 42 -3.42 8.38 13.82
CA GLN A 42 -4.58 9.25 13.63
C GLN A 42 -5.13 9.77 14.96
N GLU A 43 -5.25 8.90 15.97
CA GLU A 43 -5.69 9.28 17.31
C GLU A 43 -4.71 10.28 17.95
N LEU A 44 -3.40 10.03 17.85
CA LEU A 44 -2.38 10.96 18.36
C LEU A 44 -2.37 12.29 17.59
N ALA A 45 -2.53 12.29 16.27
CA ALA A 45 -2.58 13.52 15.47
C ALA A 45 -3.83 14.37 15.75
N SER A 46 -4.92 13.76 16.22
CA SER A 46 -6.14 14.46 16.62
C SER A 46 -6.08 15.08 18.01
N ASP A 47 -5.06 14.75 18.81
CA ASP A 47 -4.83 15.31 20.13
C ASP A 47 -4.02 16.63 20.03
N PRO A 48 -4.60 17.79 20.39
CA PRO A 48 -3.90 19.08 20.35
C PRO A 48 -2.69 19.17 21.27
N SER A 49 -2.59 18.27 22.25
CA SER A 49 -1.47 18.19 23.20
C SER A 49 -0.35 17.25 22.74
N ALA A 50 -0.55 16.54 21.63
CA ALA A 50 0.44 15.60 21.13
C ALA A 50 1.71 16.31 20.65
N ASN A 51 2.86 15.72 20.96
CA ASN A 51 4.15 16.25 20.58
C ASN A 51 4.31 16.19 19.03
N PRO A 52 4.54 17.33 18.36
CA PRO A 52 4.69 17.39 16.90
C PRO A 52 5.78 16.47 16.35
N SER A 53 6.87 16.26 17.10
CA SER A 53 7.97 15.37 16.69
C SER A 53 7.57 13.89 16.70
N THR A 54 6.69 13.49 17.62
CA THR A 54 6.13 12.14 17.68
C THR A 54 5.16 11.90 16.51
N ILE A 55 4.32 12.89 16.20
CA ILE A 55 3.42 12.86 15.03
C ILE A 55 4.24 12.74 13.74
N GLN A 56 5.32 13.51 13.59
CA GLN A 56 6.19 13.45 12.41
C GLN A 56 6.89 12.09 12.25
N GLN A 57 7.31 11.46 13.35
CA GLN A 57 7.86 10.10 13.32
C GLN A 57 6.82 9.07 12.90
N LEU A 58 5.57 9.20 13.34
CA LEU A 58 4.44 8.35 12.92
C LEU A 58 4.15 8.50 11.42
N TYR A 59 4.12 9.72 10.89
CA TYR A 59 4.04 9.95 9.44
C TYR A 59 5.21 9.32 8.69
N GLY A 60 6.44 9.43 9.21
CA GLY A 60 7.63 8.79 8.63
C GLY A 60 7.53 7.26 8.54
N LEU A 61 6.76 6.62 9.42
CA LEU A 61 6.49 5.18 9.34
C LEU A 61 5.48 4.84 8.23
N ALA A 62 4.52 5.72 7.94
CA ALA A 62 3.56 5.58 6.84
C ALA A 62 4.16 5.88 5.45
N VAL A 63 5.30 6.57 5.38
CA VAL A 63 6.02 6.87 4.12
C VAL A 63 6.68 5.62 3.50
N ILE A 64 7.00 4.60 4.31
CA ILE A 64 7.77 3.44 3.83
C ILE A 64 6.98 2.58 2.82
N PRO A 65 5.70 2.23 3.04
CA PRO A 65 4.88 1.53 2.05
C PRO A 65 4.68 2.34 0.77
N LEU A 66 4.53 3.67 0.87
CA LEU A 66 4.32 4.53 -0.31
C LEU A 66 5.49 4.45 -1.29
N LYS A 67 6.74 4.45 -0.82
CA LYS A 67 7.92 4.27 -1.68
C LYS A 67 7.94 2.89 -2.36
N THR A 68 7.51 1.85 -1.65
CA THR A 68 7.38 0.51 -2.23
C THR A 68 6.33 0.47 -3.32
N TYR A 69 5.17 1.13 -3.13
CA TYR A 69 4.14 1.23 -4.16
C TYR A 69 4.66 1.99 -5.38
N GLN A 70 5.28 3.14 -5.17
CA GLN A 70 5.87 3.95 -6.24
C GLN A 70 6.86 3.14 -7.08
N LYS A 71 7.77 2.39 -6.43
CA LYS A 71 8.72 1.50 -7.14
C LYS A 71 8.00 0.49 -8.05
N ILE A 72 6.95 -0.17 -7.57
CA ILE A 72 6.19 -1.15 -8.38
C ILE A 72 5.51 -0.46 -9.56
N LEU A 73 4.94 0.74 -9.36
CA LEU A 73 4.30 1.50 -10.43
C LEU A 73 5.31 1.98 -11.48
N ASP A 74 6.46 2.51 -11.05
CA ASP A 74 7.55 2.91 -11.95
C ASP A 74 8.06 1.74 -12.79
N GLU A 75 8.21 0.55 -12.20
CA GLU A 75 8.58 -0.67 -12.93
C GLU A 75 7.56 -1.02 -14.02
N GLY A 76 6.25 -0.90 -13.72
CA GLY A 76 5.21 -1.18 -14.70
C GLY A 76 5.09 -0.12 -15.80
N ILE A 77 5.44 1.14 -15.52
CA ILE A 77 5.57 2.17 -16.55
C ILE A 77 6.76 1.86 -17.47
N GLN A 78 7.90 1.48 -16.88
CA GLN A 78 9.11 1.14 -17.64
C GLN A 78 8.92 -0.12 -18.51
N SER A 79 8.16 -1.10 -18.05
CA SER A 79 7.84 -2.32 -18.82
C SER A 79 6.71 -2.11 -19.84
N GLY A 80 5.99 -0.99 -19.79
CA GLY A 80 4.82 -0.70 -20.61
C GLY A 80 3.54 -1.42 -20.17
N GLU A 81 3.53 -2.01 -18.97
CA GLU A 81 2.33 -2.58 -18.34
C GLU A 81 1.33 -1.50 -17.89
N PHE A 82 1.83 -0.32 -17.47
CA PHE A 82 1.02 0.77 -16.90
C PHE A 82 1.21 2.09 -17.65
N TYR A 83 0.13 2.87 -17.70
CA TYR A 83 0.00 4.19 -18.28
C TYR A 83 -0.50 5.13 -17.18
N ILE A 84 0.44 5.79 -16.50
CA ILE A 84 0.17 6.65 -15.35
C ILE A 84 0.80 8.01 -15.61
N GLU A 85 0.01 9.08 -15.50
CA GLU A 85 0.51 10.45 -15.64
C GLU A 85 1.23 10.95 -14.38
N ASN A 86 0.64 10.70 -13.21
CA ASN A 86 1.21 11.06 -11.92
C ASN A 86 1.36 9.83 -11.01
N VAL A 87 2.60 9.34 -10.89
CA VAL A 87 2.95 8.17 -10.08
C VAL A 87 2.81 8.44 -8.59
N GLU A 88 3.09 9.66 -8.15
CA GLU A 88 2.97 10.05 -6.74
C GLU A 88 1.51 10.00 -6.28
N ASP A 89 0.61 10.64 -7.04
CA ASP A 89 -0.83 10.61 -6.77
C ASP A 89 -1.38 9.19 -6.82
N SER A 90 -0.96 8.41 -7.82
CA SER A 90 -1.37 6.99 -7.97
C SER A 90 -0.90 6.13 -6.79
N SER A 91 0.33 6.37 -6.30
CA SER A 91 0.87 5.69 -5.12
C SER A 91 0.08 6.05 -3.86
N LEU A 92 -0.31 7.32 -3.72
CA LEU A 92 -1.13 7.78 -2.60
C LEU A 92 -2.54 7.18 -2.63
N LEU A 93 -3.17 7.10 -3.81
CA LEU A 93 -4.47 6.45 -3.99
C LEU A 93 -4.40 4.97 -3.60
N LEU A 94 -3.43 4.23 -4.14
CA LEU A 94 -3.23 2.82 -3.81
C LEU A 94 -2.98 2.62 -2.31
N GLY A 95 -2.10 3.43 -1.72
CA GLY A 95 -1.82 3.36 -0.29
C GLY A 95 -3.03 3.67 0.58
N SER A 96 -3.88 4.60 0.15
CA SER A 96 -5.12 4.94 0.85
C SER A 96 -6.13 3.78 0.81
N TRP A 97 -6.27 3.11 -0.33
CA TRP A 97 -7.18 1.96 -0.48
C TRP A 97 -6.74 0.78 0.39
N LEU A 98 -5.46 0.39 0.27
CA LEU A 98 -4.91 -0.72 1.06
C LEU A 98 -4.92 -0.40 2.57
N GLY A 99 -4.56 0.83 2.95
CA GLY A 99 -4.61 1.29 4.33
C GLY A 99 -6.03 1.33 4.92
N GLY A 100 -7.02 1.75 4.11
CA GLY A 100 -8.43 1.72 4.48
C GLY A 100 -8.92 0.29 4.73
N LEU A 101 -8.58 -0.65 3.84
CA LEU A 101 -8.94 -2.06 4.02
C LEU A 101 -8.28 -2.69 5.27
N CYS A 102 -7.07 -2.26 5.65
CA CYS A 102 -6.41 -2.74 6.87
C CYS A 102 -7.22 -2.46 8.15
N GLN A 103 -8.09 -1.45 8.17
CA GLN A 103 -8.92 -1.14 9.35
C GLN A 103 -9.89 -2.29 9.70
N PHE A 104 -10.19 -3.16 8.74
CA PHE A 104 -11.15 -4.25 8.86
C PHE A 104 -10.54 -5.59 9.29
N ILE A 105 -9.20 -5.68 9.42
CA ILE A 105 -8.46 -6.93 9.73
C ILE A 105 -8.93 -7.63 11.00
N HIS A 106 -9.45 -6.89 11.98
CA HIS A 106 -9.96 -7.46 13.24
C HIS A 106 -11.48 -7.63 13.28
N SER A 107 -12.19 -7.23 12.23
CA SER A 107 -13.66 -7.19 12.18
C SER A 107 -14.27 -8.12 11.14
N PHE A 108 -13.47 -8.60 10.18
CA PHE A 108 -13.92 -9.50 9.12
C PHE A 108 -13.00 -10.71 9.00
N GLU A 109 -13.52 -11.78 8.41
CA GLU A 109 -12.76 -12.99 8.08
C GLU A 109 -11.62 -12.66 7.10
N THR A 110 -10.46 -13.26 7.34
CA THR A 110 -9.24 -13.01 6.54
C THR A 110 -9.48 -13.33 5.07
N GLU A 111 -10.19 -14.42 4.78
CA GLU A 111 -10.52 -14.89 3.43
C GLU A 111 -11.36 -13.84 2.68
N LYS A 112 -12.32 -13.23 3.37
CA LYS A 112 -13.11 -12.13 2.81
C LYS A 112 -12.25 -10.91 2.51
N LEU A 113 -11.29 -10.59 3.39
CA LEU A 113 -10.36 -9.49 3.16
C LEU A 113 -9.39 -9.79 2.03
N GLU A 114 -8.91 -11.02 1.88
CA GLU A 114 -8.08 -11.41 0.72
C GLU A 114 -8.81 -11.12 -0.60
N VAL A 115 -10.10 -11.45 -0.70
CA VAL A 115 -10.92 -11.14 -1.88
C VAL A 115 -11.00 -9.63 -2.10
N LEU A 116 -11.27 -8.83 -1.07
CA LEU A 116 -11.38 -7.37 -1.18
C LEU A 116 -10.06 -6.68 -1.54
N PHE A 117 -8.95 -7.14 -0.96
CA PHE A 117 -7.61 -6.63 -1.31
C PHE A 117 -7.27 -6.93 -2.77
N ASN A 118 -7.57 -8.15 -3.25
CA ASN A 118 -7.39 -8.48 -4.66
C ASN A 118 -8.28 -7.64 -5.57
N GLU A 119 -9.57 -7.47 -5.21
CA GLU A 119 -10.52 -6.68 -5.99
C GLU A 119 -10.08 -5.21 -6.11
N ALA A 120 -9.58 -4.62 -5.02
CA ALA A 120 -9.01 -3.27 -5.04
C ALA A 120 -7.85 -3.14 -6.04
N ILE A 121 -6.97 -4.14 -6.11
CA ILE A 121 -5.88 -4.18 -7.10
C ILE A 121 -6.42 -4.37 -8.52
N THR A 122 -7.41 -5.24 -8.72
CA THR A 122 -8.05 -5.44 -10.03
C THR A 122 -8.62 -4.13 -10.56
N ILE A 123 -9.39 -3.40 -9.74
CA ILE A 123 -9.97 -2.10 -10.12
C ILE A 123 -8.87 -1.08 -10.43
N PHE A 124 -7.84 -1.01 -9.59
CA PHE A 124 -6.73 -0.09 -9.79
C PHE A 124 -5.97 -0.39 -11.10
N LEU A 125 -5.67 -1.66 -11.37
CA LEU A 125 -5.05 -2.11 -12.61
C LEU A 125 -5.87 -1.73 -13.84
N LEU A 126 -7.19 -1.92 -13.80
CA LEU A 126 -8.06 -1.53 -14.92
C LEU A 126 -7.96 -0.03 -15.24
N SER A 127 -7.77 0.83 -14.24
CA SER A 127 -7.57 2.27 -14.47
C SER A 127 -6.21 2.62 -15.06
N ILE A 128 -5.13 1.90 -14.68
CA ILE A 128 -3.76 2.27 -15.08
C ILE A 128 -3.24 1.47 -16.28
N SER A 129 -3.83 0.31 -16.60
CA SER A 129 -3.39 -0.51 -17.74
C SER A 129 -4.07 -0.09 -19.07
N ASN A 130 -5.05 0.82 -19.01
CA ASN A 130 -5.70 1.34 -20.19
C ASN A 130 -4.98 2.58 -20.72
N LYS A 131 -4.36 2.46 -21.90
CA LYS A 131 -3.63 3.54 -22.58
C LYS A 131 -4.51 4.76 -22.95
N HIS A 132 -5.83 4.63 -22.85
CA HIS A 132 -6.80 5.64 -23.26
C HIS A 132 -7.77 6.06 -22.12
N ALA A 133 -7.48 5.66 -20.87
CA ALA A 133 -8.19 6.16 -19.71
C ALA A 133 -7.75 7.59 -19.37
#